data_AF-A0A1V8MB02-F1
#
_entry.id   AF-A0A1V8MB02-F1
#
_cell.length_a   1.000
_cell.length_b   1.000
_cell.length_c   1.000
_cell.angle_alpha   90.00
_cell.angle_beta   90.00
_cell.angle_gamma   90.00
#
_symmetry.space_group_name_H-M   'P 1'
#
loop_
_entity.id
_entity.type
_entity.pdbx_description
1 polymer ?
#
loop_
_entity_poly.entity_id
_entity_poly.type
_entity_poly.pdbx_seq_one_letter_code
_entity_poly.pdbx_strand_id
1 'polypeptide(L)' 'MKLDCFNSFIVTLQNWQHEITNYFLRRETSGFVEGLNNKIKVIKRRCYGIYDIGRLFQHIWLGVEGRRLFGYA' A
#
# COMPACT_ATOMS: atom_id res chain seq x y z
N MET A 1 -28.42 6.44 24.89
CA MET A 1 -27.80 6.76 23.59
C MET A 1 -27.05 5.52 23.13
N LYS A 2 -27.47 4.88 22.04
CA LYS A 2 -26.80 3.67 21.52
C LYS A 2 -25.54 4.09 20.75
N LEU A 3 -24.42 3.40 20.99
CA LEU A 3 -23.11 3.77 20.43
C LEU A 3 -22.94 3.13 19.03
N ASP A 4 -23.69 3.60 18.06
CA ASP A 4 -23.76 3.00 16.71
C ASP A 4 -22.63 3.43 15.75
N CYS A 5 -21.78 4.39 16.17
CA CYS A 5 -20.72 4.96 15.32
C CYS A 5 -19.65 3.95 14.88
N PHE A 6 -19.54 2.80 15.56
CA PHE A 6 -18.57 1.75 15.24
C PHE A 6 -19.15 0.63 14.38
N ASN A 7 -20.45 0.62 14.06
CA ASN A 7 -21.09 -0.49 13.36
C ASN A 7 -20.38 -0.82 12.02
N SER A 8 -20.03 0.19 11.23
CA SER A 8 -19.28 -0.01 9.97
C SER A 8 -17.86 -0.57 10.18
N PHE A 9 -17.20 -0.14 11.25
CA PHE A 9 -15.89 -0.68 11.63
C PHE A 9 -15.99 -2.14 12.04
N ILE A 10 -17.00 -2.50 12.85
CA ILE A 10 -17.22 -3.88 13.31
C ILE A 10 -17.49 -4.81 12.13
N VAL A 11 -18.34 -4.40 11.18
CA VAL A 11 -18.59 -5.16 9.94
C VAL A 11 -17.29 -5.37 9.15
N THR A 12 -16.47 -4.32 9.02
CA THR A 12 -15.17 -4.43 8.35
C THR A 12 -14.25 -5.40 9.09
N LEU A 13 -14.14 -5.29 10.41
CA LEU A 13 -13.31 -6.17 11.22
C LEU A 13 -13.73 -7.63 11.08
N GLN A 14 -15.03 -7.92 11.12
CA GLN A 14 -15.57 -9.28 10.95
C GLN A 14 -15.24 -9.84 9.57
N ASN A 15 -15.40 -9.04 8.50
CA ASN A 15 -15.10 -9.48 7.13
C ASN A 15 -13.62 -9.84 6.93
N TRP A 16 -12.71 -9.12 7.59
CA TRP A 16 -11.26 -9.31 7.41
C TRP A 16 -10.58 -10.11 8.53
N GLN A 17 -11.34 -10.58 9.53
CA GLN A 17 -10.81 -11.25 10.71
C GLN A 17 -9.95 -12.47 10.35
N HIS A 18 -10.40 -13.28 9.38
CA HIS A 18 -9.65 -14.46 8.93
C HIS A 18 -8.26 -14.09 8.40
N GLU A 19 -8.18 -13.09 7.52
CA GLU A 19 -6.91 -12.63 6.95
C GLU A 19 -5.99 -11.98 8.00
N ILE A 20 -6.57 -11.25 8.96
CA ILE A 20 -5.80 -10.70 10.08
C ILE A 20 -5.18 -11.84 10.92
N THR A 21 -5.94 -12.93 11.15
CA THR A 21 -5.44 -14.07 11.92
C THR A 21 -4.37 -14.89 11.20
N ASN A 22 -4.30 -14.83 9.86
CA ASN A 22 -3.25 -15.50 9.07
C ASN A 22 -1.83 -15.02 9.43
N TYR A 23 -1.70 -13.79 9.96
CA TYR A 23 -0.43 -13.30 10.49
C TYR A 23 0.14 -14.21 11.60
N PHE A 24 -0.69 -14.73 12.51
CA PHE A 24 -0.19 -15.52 13.63
C PHE A 24 0.25 -16.93 13.23
N LEU A 25 -0.35 -17.49 12.18
CA LEU A 25 -0.02 -18.83 11.69
C LEU A 25 1.13 -18.83 10.69
N ARG A 26 1.12 -17.88 9.76
CA ARG A 26 2.01 -17.88 8.59
C ARG A 26 2.91 -16.65 8.51
N ARG A 27 2.76 -15.68 9.44
CA ARG A 27 3.43 -14.36 9.39
C ARG A 27 3.22 -13.60 8.09
N GLU A 28 2.07 -13.85 7.44
CA GLU A 28 1.66 -13.10 6.26
C GLU A 28 1.32 -11.67 6.71
N THR A 29 1.96 -10.68 6.09
CA THR A 29 1.73 -9.26 6.39
C THR A 29 1.44 -8.48 5.13
N SER A 30 0.58 -7.47 5.25
CA SER A 30 0.39 -6.45 4.21
C SER A 30 1.56 -5.47 4.10
N GLY A 31 2.68 -5.69 4.80
CA GLY A 31 3.79 -4.74 4.91
C GLY A 31 4.44 -4.40 3.57
N PHE A 32 4.60 -5.38 2.67
CA PHE A 32 5.07 -5.13 1.32
C PHE A 32 4.11 -4.22 0.53
N VAL A 33 2.81 -4.53 0.58
CA VAL A 33 1.75 -3.77 -0.12
C VAL A 33 1.65 -2.35 0.44
N GLU A 34 1.74 -2.19 1.75
CA GLU A 34 1.74 -0.89 2.43
C GLU A 34 2.98 -0.06 2.05
N GLY A 35 4.16 -0.68 2.07
CA GLY A 35 5.41 -0.04 1.64
C GLY A 35 5.34 0.44 0.19
N LEU A 36 4.83 -0.40 -0.71
CA LEU A 36 4.63 -0.05 -2.12
C LEU A 36 3.63 1.12 -2.27
N ASN A 37 2.50 1.05 -1.58
CA ASN A 37 1.48 2.10 -1.60
C ASN A 37 2.03 3.46 -1.13
N ASN A 38 2.82 3.47 -0.06
CA ASN A 38 3.47 4.69 0.42
C ASN A 38 4.47 5.24 -0.60
N LYS A 39 5.26 4.37 -1.25
CA LYS A 39 6.19 4.78 -2.30
C LYS A 39 5.48 5.42 -3.50
N ILE A 40 4.37 4.82 -3.94
CA ILE A 40 3.52 5.35 -5.02
C ILE A 40 2.94 6.72 -4.61
N LYS A 41 2.43 6.86 -3.37
CA LYS A 41 1.94 8.14 -2.85
C LYS A 41 3.03 9.22 -2.88
N VAL A 42 4.26 8.89 -2.48
CA VAL A 42 5.41 9.84 -2.54
C VAL A 42 5.74 10.22 -3.98
N ILE A 43 5.77 9.28 -4.91
CA ILE A 43 6.00 9.54 -6.34
C ILE A 43 4.95 10.53 -6.87
N LYS A 44 3.66 10.26 -6.63
CA LYS A 44 2.57 11.14 -7.05
C LYS A 44 2.70 12.57 -6.49
N ARG A 45 3.09 12.71 -5.22
CA ARG A 45 3.32 14.02 -4.57
C ARG A 45 4.49 14.79 -5.19
N ARG A 46 5.62 14.12 -5.45
CA ARG A 46 6.82 14.75 -6.05
C ARG A 46 6.59 15.23 -7.48
N CYS A 47 5.68 14.58 -8.21
CA CYS A 47 5.30 14.98 -9.56
C CYS A 47 4.13 15.98 -9.60
N TYR A 48 3.63 16.45 -8.45
CA TYR A 48 2.45 17.33 -8.36
C TYR A 48 1.18 16.72 -9.01
N GLY A 49 1.05 15.39 -8.95
CA GLY A 49 0.02 14.63 -9.65
C GLY A 49 0.54 14.03 -10.96
N ILE A 50 0.16 12.78 -11.23
CA ILE A 50 0.45 12.10 -12.50
C ILE A 50 -0.88 11.59 -13.04
N TYR A 51 -1.32 12.16 -14.15
CA TYR A 51 -2.59 11.84 -14.80
C TYR A 51 -2.41 10.81 -15.93
N ASP A 52 -1.20 10.71 -16.46
CA ASP A 52 -0.83 9.70 -17.44
C ASP A 52 -0.40 8.39 -16.76
N ILE A 53 -1.12 7.31 -17.04
CA ILE A 53 -0.90 6.01 -16.41
C ILE A 53 0.45 5.42 -16.83
N GLY A 54 0.85 5.58 -18.09
CA GLY A 54 2.13 5.07 -18.60
C GLY A 54 3.31 5.68 -17.86
N ARG A 55 3.27 7.01 -17.67
CA ARG A 55 4.27 7.77 -16.91
C ARG A 55 4.27 7.38 -15.43
N LEU A 56 3.10 7.13 -14.84
CA LEU A 56 3.03 6.62 -13.46
C LEU A 56 3.79 5.29 -13.34
N PHE A 57 3.57 4.35 -14.25
CA PHE A 57 4.27 3.06 -14.24
C PHE A 57 5.77 3.19 -14.47
N GLN A 58 6.22 4.08 -15.37
CA GLN A 58 7.64 4.36 -15.56
C GLN A 58 8.30 4.87 -14.27
N HIS A 59 7.66 5.81 -13.57
CA HIS A 59 8.17 6.33 -12.30
C HIS A 59 8.15 5.28 -11.18
N ILE A 60 7.13 4.41 -11.14
CA ILE A 60 7.07 3.29 -10.19
C ILE A 60 8.22 2.32 -10.48
N TRP A 61 8.43 1.94 -11.74
CA TRP A 61 9.49 1.04 -12.17
C TRP A 61 10.87 1.57 -11.80
N LEU A 62 11.18 2.81 -12.19
CA LEU A 62 12.43 3.48 -11.79
C LEU A 62 12.56 3.60 -10.27
N GLY A 63 11.45 3.80 -9.56
CA GLY A 63 11.43 3.83 -8.11
C GLY A 63 11.83 2.49 -7.50
N VAL A 64 11.29 1.37 -7.98
CA VAL A 64 11.52 0.05 -7.41
C VAL A 64 12.88 -0.50 -7.85
N GLU A 65 13.17 -0.45 -9.15
CA GLU A 65 14.33 -1.11 -9.75
C GLU A 65 15.53 -0.19 -9.98
N GLY A 66 15.32 1.14 -10.04
CA GLY A 66 16.38 2.07 -10.44
C GLY A 66 17.59 2.07 -9.51
N ARG A 67 17.39 1.82 -8.21
CA ARG A 67 18.50 1.66 -7.25
C ARG A 67 19.29 0.38 -7.47
N ARG A 68 18.66 -0.70 -7.92
CA ARG A 68 19.33 -1.97 -8.24
C ARG A 68 20.09 -1.87 -9.58
N LEU A 69 19.49 -1.21 -10.56
CA LEU A 69 20.02 -1.12 -11.92
C LEU A 69 21.09 -0.03 -12.09
N PHE A 70 20.98 1.08 -11.35
CA PHE A 70 21.84 2.25 -11.51
C PHE A 70 22.55 2.68 -10.21
N GLY A 71 22.45 1.89 -9.13
CA GLY A 71 23.01 2.20 -7.81
C GLY A 71 24.52 2.00 -7.64
N TYR A 72 25.24 1.74 -8.74
CA TYR A 72 26.70 1.78 -8.80
C TYR A 72 27.13 2.98 -9.64
N ALA A 73 27.20 4.15 -8.99
CA ALA A 73 27.97 5.31 -9.40
C ALA A 73 28.50 5.98 -8.12
#